data_AF-A0A5K1GT52-F1
#
_entry.id   AF-A0A5K1GT52-F1
#
_cell.length_a   1.000
_cell.length_b   1.000
_cell.length_c   1.000
_cell.angle_alpha   90.00
_cell.angle_beta   90.00
_cell.angle_gamma   90.00
#
_symmetry.space_group_name_H-M   'P 1'
#
loop_
_entity.id
_entity.type
_entity.pdbx_description
1 polymer ?
#
loop_
_entity_poly.entity_id
_entity_poly.type
_entity_poly.pdbx_seq_one_letter_code
_entity_poly.pdbx_strand_id
1 'polypeptide(L)' 'VMVPIANGTEEMEAVIMIDVLRRAGADVAVASVEKELQVVASRGVKLVADALVRDLSDTPFDLIALP' A
#
# COMPACT_ATOMS: atom_id res chain seq x y z
N VAL A 1 5.66 3.49 8.08
CA VAL A 1 5.46 4.03 6.71
C VAL A 1 4.14 3.49 6.16
N MET A 2 3.34 4.33 5.52
CA MET A 2 2.11 3.92 4.84
C MET A 2 2.30 3.96 3.33
N VAL A 3 1.89 2.90 2.63
CA VAL A 3 1.82 2.85 1.16
C VAL A 3 0.37 2.59 0.76
N PRO A 4 -0.39 3.61 0.34
CA PRO A 4 -1.74 3.41 -0.12
C PRO A 4 -1.76 2.79 -1.53
N ILE A 5 -2.68 1.86 -1.75
CA ILE A 5 -2.92 1.23 -3.06
C ILE A 5 -4.41 1.32 -3.43
N ALA A 6 -4.68 1.41 -4.72
CA ALA A 6 -6.02 1.56 -5.29
C ALA A 6 -6.18 0.65 -6.51
N ASN A 7 -7.40 0.55 -7.03
CA ASN A 7 -7.58 0.01 -8.37
C ASN A 7 -6.83 0.89 -9.39
N GLY A 8 -6.01 0.26 -10.23
CA GLY A 8 -5.19 0.94 -11.23
C GLY A 8 -3.82 1.43 -10.76
N THR A 9 -3.44 1.23 -9.49
CA THR A 9 -2.05 1.45 -9.02
C THR A 9 -1.07 0.68 -9.90
N GLU A 10 0.09 1.27 -10.21
CA GLU A 10 1.17 0.58 -10.93
C GLU A 10 1.85 -0.42 -9.97
N GLU A 11 1.81 -1.69 -10.33
CA GLU A 11 2.21 -2.78 -9.44
C GLU A 11 3.72 -2.84 -9.15
N MET A 12 4.59 -2.46 -10.10
CA MET A 12 6.03 -2.46 -9.88
C MET A 12 6.42 -1.32 -8.94
N GLU A 13 5.88 -0.11 -9.14
CA GLU A 13 6.10 1.05 -8.27
C GLU A 13 5.68 0.73 -6.83
N ALA A 14 4.48 0.18 -6.64
CA ALA A 14 3.99 -0.21 -5.32
C ALA A 14 4.85 -1.33 -4.69
N VAL A 15 5.04 -2.45 -5.38
CA VAL A 15 5.71 -3.63 -4.80
C VAL A 15 7.20 -3.36 -4.53
N ILE A 16 7.91 -2.68 -5.44
CA ILE A 16 9.32 -2.34 -5.24
C ILE A 16 9.49 -1.41 -4.04
N MET A 17 8.65 -0.38 -3.93
CA MET A 17 8.70 0.56 -2.81
C MET A 17 8.44 -0.15 -1.47
N ILE A 18 7.40 -0.99 -1.40
CA ILE A 18 7.06 -1.78 -0.21
C ILE A 18 8.21 -2.71 0.17
N ASP A 19 8.78 -3.45 -0.78
CA ASP A 19 9.87 -4.40 -0.53
C ASP A 19 11.13 -3.70 -0.02
N VAL A 20 11.56 -2.62 -0.70
CA VAL A 20 12.75 -1.85 -0.31
C VAL A 20 12.61 -1.27 1.09
N LEU A 21 11.47 -0.67 1.43
CA LEU A 21 11.23 -0.09 2.76
C LEU A 21 11.22 -1.17 3.86
N ARG A 22 10.58 -2.32 3.61
CA ARG A 22 10.59 -3.45 4.55
C ARG A 22 12.01 -3.99 4.75
N ARG A 23 12.81 -4.12 3.69
CA ARG A 23 14.22 -4.54 3.77
C ARG A 23 15.11 -3.53 4.50
N ALA A 24 14.76 -2.25 4.45
CA ALA A 24 15.42 -1.20 5.24
C ALA A 24 15.03 -1.22 6.73
N GLY A 25 14.13 -2.12 7.15
CA GLY A 25 13.68 -2.25 8.53
C GLY A 25 12.51 -1.34 8.90
N ALA A 26 11.90 -0.65 7.93
CA ALA A 26 10.69 0.12 8.19
C ALA A 26 9.48 -0.79 8.42
N ASP A 27 8.63 -0.43 9.38
CA ASP A 27 7.30 -1.01 9.50
C ASP A 27 6.40 -0.40 8.42
N VAL A 28 5.95 -1.23 7.47
CA VAL A 28 5.23 -0.80 6.27
C VAL A 28 3.81 -1.35 6.29
N ALA A 29 2.84 -0.45 6.41
CA ALA A 29 1.42 -0.73 6.27
C ALA A 29 0.98 -0.45 4.83
N VAL A 30 0.62 -1.51 4.09
CA VAL A 30 -0.02 -1.39 2.78
C VAL A 30 -1.50 -1.16 3.00
N ALA A 31 -2.04 -0.03 2.51
CA ALA A 31 -3.39 0.40 2.83
C ALA A 31 -4.25 0.49 1.57
N SER A 32 -5.32 -0.30 1.49
CA SER A 32 -6.27 -0.18 0.38
C SER A 32 -7.16 1.05 0.57
N VAL A 33 -7.23 1.91 -0.44
CA VAL A 33 -8.20 3.03 -0.46
C VAL A 33 -9.59 2.61 -0.93
N GLU A 34 -9.72 1.37 -1.42
CA GLU A 34 -10.97 0.79 -1.86
C GLU A 34 -11.82 0.31 -0.67
N LYS A 35 -12.97 -0.30 -0.95
CA LYS A 35 -13.83 -0.90 0.08
C LYS A 35 -13.32 -2.26 0.59
N GLU A 36 -12.41 -2.87 -0.17
CA GLU A 36 -11.89 -4.22 0.07
C GLU A 36 -10.36 -4.19 0.14
N LEU A 37 -9.76 -5.17 0.82
CA LEU A 37 -8.31 -5.27 0.96
C LEU A 37 -7.61 -5.62 -0.36
N GLN A 38 -8.29 -6.36 -1.24
CA GLN A 38 -7.74 -6.72 -2.53
C GLN A 38 -8.07 -5.64 -3.57
N VAL A 39 -7.05 -5.18 -4.29
CA VAL A 39 -7.18 -4.25 -5.42
C VAL A 39 -6.64 -4.88 -6.71
N VAL A 40 -7.12 -4.39 -7.84
CA VAL A 40 -6.62 -4.78 -9.17
C VAL A 40 -5.73 -3.66 -9.71
N ALA A 41 -4.44 -3.94 -9.81
CA ALA A 41 -3.42 -3.03 -10.32
C ALA A 41 -3.55 -2.77 -11.83
N SER A 42 -2.74 -1.85 -12.34
CA SER A 42 -2.82 -1.31 -13.70
C SER A 42 -2.75 -2.38 -14.81
N ARG A 43 -1.97 -3.46 -14.64
CA ARG A 43 -1.91 -4.60 -15.58
C ARG A 43 -2.59 -5.87 -15.08
N GLY A 44 -3.53 -5.74 -14.14
CA GLY A 44 -4.36 -6.85 -13.67
C GLY A 44 -3.74 -7.71 -12.58
N VAL A 45 -2.56 -7.33 -12.06
CA VAL A 45 -2.00 -7.94 -10.84
C VAL A 45 -2.94 -7.67 -9.67
N LYS A 46 -3.18 -8.69 -8.85
CA LYS A 46 -3.98 -8.55 -7.62
C LYS A 46 -3.05 -8.29 -6.45
N LEU A 47 -3.22 -7.14 -5.81
CA LEU A 47 -2.50 -6.79 -4.58
C LEU A 47 -3.47 -6.90 -3.41
N VAL A 48 -3.01 -7.46 -2.30
CA VAL A 48 -3.78 -7.55 -1.05
C VAL A 48 -3.12 -6.64 -0.04
N ALA A 49 -3.83 -5.59 0.38
CA ALA A 49 -3.40 -4.67 1.41
C ALA A 49 -3.45 -5.31 2.80
N ASP A 50 -2.65 -4.78 3.73
CA ASP A 50 -2.63 -5.19 5.13
C ASP A 50 -3.88 -4.67 5.87
N ALA A 51 -4.37 -3.48 5.51
CA ALA A 51 -5.54 -2.83 6.11
C ALA A 51 -6.27 -1.93 5.10
N LEU A 52 -7.47 -1.47 5.45
CA LEU A 52 -8.15 -0.38 4.72
C LEU A 52 -7.63 0.97 5.23
N VAL A 53 -7.52 1.96 4.34
CA VAL A 53 -7.06 3.32 4.71
C VAL A 53 -7.92 3.93 5.81
N ARG A 54 -9.23 3.65 5.79
CA ARG A 54 -10.20 4.13 6.79
C ARG A 54 -9.95 3.57 8.19
N ASP A 55 -9.31 2.41 8.28
CA ASP A 55 -9.01 1.76 9.57
C ASP A 55 -7.70 2.31 10.17
N LEU A 56 -6.97 3.14 9.42
CA LEU A 56 -5.68 3.73 9.79
C LEU A 56 -5.74 5.25 9.94
N SER A 57 -6.93 5.87 9.92
CA SER A 57 -7.10 7.33 9.91
C SER A 57 -6.46 8.05 11.11
N ASP A 58 -6.44 7.39 12.27
CA ASP A 58 -5.88 7.94 13.51
C ASP A 58 -4.47 7.40 13.81
N THR A 59 -3.89 6.63 12.88
CA THR A 59 -2.54 6.06 13.03
C THR A 59 -1.50 7.06 12.50
N PRO A 60 -0.54 7.50 13.33
CA PRO A 60 0.55 8.36 12.85
C PRO A 60 1.54 7.56 12.01
N PHE A 61 2.06 8.17 10.95
CA PHE A 61 3.10 7.59 10.10
C PHE A 61 4.24 8.58 9.87
N ASP A 62 5.48 8.10 9.89
CA ASP A 62 6.67 8.93 9.59
C ASP A 62 6.76 9.32 8.11
N LEU A 63 6.10 8.56 7.23
CA LEU A 63 6.10 8.74 5.78
C LEU A 63 4.83 8.13 5.17
N ILE A 64 4.26 8.82 4.18
CA ILE A 64 3.27 8.30 3.23
C ILE A 64 3.91 8.31 1.85
N ALA A 65 4.00 7.16 1.21
CA ALA A 65 4.68 7.02 -0.08
C ALA A 65 3.68 6.53 -1.14
N LEU A 66 3.48 7.34 -2.18
CA LEU A 66 2.46 7.13 -3.22
C LEU A 66 3.11 6.50 -4.46
N PRO A 67 2.65 5.31 -4.89
CA PRO A 67 2.94 4.72 -6.18
C PRO A 67 1.96 5.19 -7.27
#